data_AF-W6KYW3-F1
#
_entry.id   AF-W6KYW3-F1
#
_cell.length_a   1.000
_cell.length_b   1.000
_cell.length_c   1.000
_cell.angle_alpha   90.00
_cell.angle_beta   90.00
_cell.angle_gamma   90.00
#
_symmetry.space_group_name_H-M   'P 1'
#
loop_
_entity.id
_entity.type
_entity.pdbx_description
1 polymer ?
#
loop_
_entity_poly.entity_id
_entity_poly.type
_entity_poly.pdbx_seq_one_letter_code
_entity_poly.pdbx_strand_id
1 'polypeptide(L)'
;MPAKEINPSLCERYVIFLDIDGVLLPVPRFTFGGGELTASCVERLQQIIDNAGGKEKVTIILSSTWRNSPEMVQRLNRYFKEVVGDAIPCVEGGTPNGTIIISQVTYYPNDPTEQRLVRDRVDEIYRWIHTHITDHPEAIGGRWFAIDDMQLDVDARMAGHFLKTETEVGLTEDNVEQARGIISSFPTKEVAVEKSKYALVDPTLKDEEIEILKIQRDQLQEKVNDLEKTLSATKEELASLAATRREMERELKDRKMQMEDMGYRLALAEFSKNNKVLAAALAYATTTYGKERKEVDAKIRDLVALLRSRKELDKAVRSEMRKMRKASIENA
;
A
#
# COMPACT_ATOMS: atom_id res chain seq x y z
N MET A 1 -14.28 23.35 -22.92
CA MET A 1 -14.76 22.86 -21.61
C MET A 1 -15.76 23.87 -21.09
N PRO A 2 -16.94 23.46 -20.61
CA PRO A 2 -17.89 24.40 -20.00
C PRO A 2 -17.20 25.15 -18.85
N ALA A 3 -17.51 26.44 -18.68
CA ALA A 3 -17.03 27.21 -17.54
C ALA A 3 -17.44 26.48 -16.27
N LYS A 4 -16.49 26.22 -15.36
CA LYS A 4 -16.81 25.62 -14.07
C LYS A 4 -17.69 26.60 -13.29
N GLU A 5 -18.94 26.23 -13.04
CA GLU A 5 -19.89 27.05 -12.29
C GLU A 5 -19.90 26.61 -10.83
N ILE A 6 -19.90 27.58 -9.91
CA ILE A 6 -20.03 27.31 -8.47
C ILE A 6 -21.46 26.88 -8.19
N ASN A 7 -21.63 25.70 -7.58
CA ASN A 7 -22.93 25.30 -7.04
C ASN A 7 -23.22 26.07 -5.73
N PRO A 8 -24.21 27.00 -5.71
CA PRO A 8 -24.46 27.81 -4.52
C PRO A 8 -24.96 27.03 -3.31
N SER A 9 -25.49 25.80 -3.49
CA SER A 9 -25.95 24.98 -2.36
C SER A 9 -24.79 24.50 -1.48
N LEU A 10 -23.59 24.34 -2.04
CA LEU A 10 -22.42 23.89 -1.30
C LEU A 10 -21.93 24.98 -0.32
N CYS A 11 -22.08 26.26 -0.68
CA CYS A 11 -21.75 27.40 0.18
C CYS A 11 -22.58 27.52 1.47
N GLU A 12 -23.62 26.69 1.66
CA GLU A 12 -24.31 26.58 2.95
C GLU A 12 -23.56 25.72 3.96
N ARG A 13 -22.66 24.86 3.48
CA ARG A 13 -21.90 23.91 4.29
C ARG A 13 -20.73 24.60 4.99
N TYR A 14 -20.00 23.81 5.75
CA TYR A 14 -18.73 24.14 6.39
C TYR A 14 -17.73 23.02 6.13
N VAL A 15 -16.46 23.38 5.96
CA VAL A 15 -15.35 22.41 5.94
C VAL A 15 -14.65 22.42 7.29
N ILE A 16 -14.52 21.25 7.91
CA ILE A 16 -13.69 21.05 9.10
C ILE A 16 -12.41 20.35 8.70
N PHE A 17 -11.27 21.03 8.89
CA PHE A 17 -9.95 20.42 8.86
C PHE A 17 -9.65 19.83 10.23
N LEU A 18 -9.46 18.52 10.27
CA LEU A 18 -9.38 17.77 11.51
C LEU A 18 -8.02 17.09 11.67
N ASP A 19 -7.28 17.49 12.70
CA ASP A 19 -6.25 16.63 13.29
C ASP A 19 -6.88 15.55 14.18
N ILE A 20 -6.15 14.46 14.41
CA ILE A 20 -6.62 13.31 15.21
C ILE A 20 -5.82 13.22 16.49
N ASP A 21 -4.49 13.32 16.39
CA ASP A 21 -3.58 13.20 17.51
C ASP A 21 -3.71 14.47 18.36
N GLY A 22 -3.95 14.33 19.65
CA GLY A 22 -4.21 15.48 20.53
C GLY A 22 -5.57 16.16 20.36
N VAL A 23 -6.44 15.68 19.45
CA VAL A 23 -7.82 16.16 19.27
C VAL A 23 -8.83 15.10 19.69
N LEU A 24 -8.83 13.96 19.01
CA LEU A 24 -9.72 12.82 19.28
C LEU A 24 -9.00 11.67 19.99
N LEU A 25 -7.68 11.67 19.87
CA LEU A 25 -6.76 10.72 20.48
C LEU A 25 -5.83 11.52 21.39
N PRO A 26 -6.21 11.75 22.66
CA PRO A 26 -5.34 12.41 23.61
C PRO A 26 -4.03 11.64 23.75
N VAL A 27 -2.89 12.32 23.63
CA VAL A 27 -1.55 11.73 23.67
C VAL A 27 -0.86 12.17 24.96
N PRO A 28 -0.77 11.30 25.99
CA PRO A 28 0.02 11.60 27.18
C PRO A 28 1.48 11.86 26.82
N ARG A 29 2.13 12.84 27.46
CA ARG A 29 3.53 13.23 27.21
C ARG A 29 4.54 12.07 27.21
N PHE A 30 4.24 10.97 27.89
CA PHE A 30 5.15 9.84 28.05
C PHE A 30 4.89 8.68 27.07
N THR A 31 3.85 8.74 26.25
CA THR A 31 3.50 7.69 25.29
C THR A 31 3.42 8.27 23.88
N PHE A 32 4.58 8.45 23.24
CA PHE A 32 4.63 8.85 21.83
C PHE A 32 3.88 7.81 20.95
N GLY A 33 2.77 8.23 20.37
CA GLY A 33 1.99 7.45 19.39
C GLY A 33 1.14 6.30 19.96
N GLY A 34 0.86 6.30 21.27
CA GLY A 34 0.23 5.16 21.96
C GLY A 34 -1.21 5.34 22.46
N GLY A 35 -1.91 6.42 22.11
CA GLY A 35 -3.27 6.67 22.60
C GLY A 35 -4.37 5.90 21.85
N GLU A 36 -5.55 5.83 22.45
CA GLU A 36 -6.77 5.33 21.80
C GLU A 36 -7.72 6.49 21.50
N LEU A 37 -8.55 6.33 20.47
CA LEU A 37 -9.65 7.26 20.22
C LEU A 37 -10.57 7.26 21.45
N THR A 38 -11.04 8.44 21.83
CA THR A 38 -11.88 8.60 23.03
C THR A 38 -13.31 8.96 22.64
N ALA A 39 -14.28 8.20 23.18
CA ALA A 39 -15.69 8.42 22.92
C ALA A 39 -16.13 9.84 23.29
N SER A 40 -15.65 10.35 24.43
CA SER A 40 -15.97 11.68 24.92
C SER A 40 -15.47 12.82 24.02
N CYS A 41 -14.37 12.63 23.27
CA CYS A 41 -13.92 13.62 22.28
C CYS A 41 -14.76 13.54 20.99
N VAL A 42 -15.16 12.32 20.58
CA VAL A 42 -16.05 12.13 19.43
C VAL A 42 -17.44 12.72 19.69
N GLU A 43 -18.00 12.56 20.89
CA GLU A 43 -19.25 13.19 21.31
C GLU A 43 -19.16 14.72 21.26
N ARG A 44 -18.02 15.31 21.62
CA ARG A 44 -17.79 16.76 21.51
C ARG A 44 -17.66 17.22 20.08
N LEU A 45 -16.97 16.45 19.23
CA LEU A 45 -16.93 16.72 17.80
C LEU A 45 -18.35 16.68 17.19
N GLN A 46 -19.19 15.73 17.61
CA GLN A 46 -20.60 15.72 17.23
C GLN A 46 -21.30 17.03 17.62
N GLN A 47 -21.14 17.50 18.86
CA GLN A 47 -21.74 18.77 19.30
C GLN A 47 -21.26 19.97 18.46
N ILE A 48 -19.99 20.00 18.06
CA ILE A 48 -19.46 21.03 17.15
C ILE A 48 -20.14 20.95 15.78
N ILE A 49 -20.32 19.75 15.24
CA ILE A 49 -21.02 19.52 13.96
C ILE A 49 -22.49 19.91 14.05
N ASP A 50 -23.16 19.63 15.17
CA ASP A 50 -24.54 20.04 15.42
C ASP A 50 -24.65 21.58 15.47
N ASN A 51 -23.68 22.28 16.08
CA ASN A 51 -23.61 23.75 16.04
C ASN A 51 -23.39 24.30 14.63
N ALA A 52 -22.78 23.51 13.73
CA ALA A 52 -22.63 23.84 12.30
C ALA A 52 -23.88 23.47 11.46
N GLY A 53 -24.98 23.03 12.08
CA GLY A 53 -26.22 22.66 11.39
C GLY A 53 -26.35 21.18 11.05
N GLY A 54 -25.52 20.33 11.66
CA GLY A 54 -25.55 18.87 11.54
C GLY A 54 -24.74 18.33 10.37
N LYS A 55 -24.65 16.99 10.30
CA LYS A 55 -23.75 16.28 9.36
C LYS A 55 -23.89 16.67 7.89
N GLU A 56 -25.10 16.97 7.43
CA GLU A 56 -25.38 17.31 6.03
C GLU A 56 -24.80 18.68 5.64
N LYS A 57 -24.48 19.51 6.64
CA LYS A 57 -23.87 20.82 6.49
C LYS A 57 -22.37 20.81 6.75
N VAL A 58 -21.76 19.66 7.00
CA VAL A 58 -20.33 19.57 7.30
C VAL A 58 -19.64 18.62 6.33
N THR A 59 -18.42 18.98 5.96
CA THR A 59 -17.43 18.12 5.30
C THR A 59 -16.23 17.99 6.23
N ILE A 60 -15.77 16.76 6.49
CA ILE A 60 -14.53 16.54 7.27
C ILE A 60 -13.39 16.20 6.31
N ILE A 61 -12.32 16.99 6.41
CA ILE A 61 -11.06 16.82 5.70
C ILE A 61 -9.96 16.60 6.72
N LEU A 62 -9.23 15.49 6.63
CA LEU A 62 -8.14 15.24 7.57
C LEU A 62 -6.92 16.11 7.25
N SER A 63 -6.45 16.84 8.25
CA SER A 63 -5.13 17.47 8.25
C SER A 63 -4.09 16.60 8.96
N SER A 64 -4.53 15.60 9.74
CA SER A 64 -3.67 14.58 10.37
C SER A 64 -2.91 13.70 9.37
N THR A 65 -1.79 13.13 9.82
CA THR A 65 -1.04 12.10 9.08
C THR A 65 -1.85 10.83 8.82
N TRP A 66 -2.95 10.60 9.57
CA TRP A 66 -3.87 9.47 9.37
C TRP A 66 -4.45 9.41 7.95
N ARG A 67 -4.55 10.56 7.26
CA ARG A 67 -5.00 10.64 5.86
C ARG A 67 -4.17 9.79 4.89
N ASN A 68 -2.96 9.41 5.28
CA ASN A 68 -2.03 8.62 4.47
C ASN A 68 -2.24 7.12 4.56
N SER A 69 -3.10 6.67 5.47
CA SER A 69 -3.42 5.27 5.65
C SER A 69 -4.93 5.07 5.50
N PRO A 70 -5.39 4.48 4.37
CA PRO A 70 -6.79 4.13 4.20
C PRO A 70 -7.36 3.30 5.35
N GLU A 71 -6.53 2.45 5.96
CA GLU A 71 -6.91 1.64 7.12
C GLU A 71 -7.18 2.51 8.36
N MET A 72 -6.38 3.55 8.60
CA MET A 72 -6.60 4.49 9.71
C MET A 72 -7.84 5.34 9.48
N VAL A 73 -8.09 5.79 8.24
CA VAL A 73 -9.34 6.51 7.89
C VAL A 73 -10.56 5.61 8.09
N GLN A 74 -10.49 4.34 7.66
CA GLN A 74 -11.57 3.37 7.88
C GLN A 74 -11.78 3.08 9.37
N ARG A 75 -10.70 2.97 10.15
CA ARG A 75 -10.76 2.82 11.61
C ARG A 75 -11.49 3.99 12.25
N LEU A 76 -11.14 5.23 11.88
CA LEU A 76 -11.78 6.45 12.38
C LEU A 76 -13.27 6.49 12.04
N ASN A 77 -13.64 6.28 10.77
CA ASN A 77 -15.04 6.28 10.34
C ASN A 77 -15.87 5.18 11.03
N ARG A 78 -15.28 4.00 11.25
CA ARG A 78 -15.93 2.94 12.04
C ARG A 78 -16.16 3.39 13.48
N TYR A 79 -15.15 4.01 14.09
CA TYR A 79 -15.24 4.47 15.46
C TYR A 79 -16.29 5.59 15.62
N PHE A 80 -16.39 6.54 14.68
CA PHE A 80 -17.49 7.51 14.64
C PHE A 80 -18.85 6.82 14.65
N LYS A 81 -19.02 5.80 13.79
CA LYS A 81 -20.26 5.05 13.72
C LYS A 81 -20.59 4.27 15.00
N GLU A 82 -19.57 3.70 15.65
CA GLU A 82 -19.74 2.97 16.90
C GLU A 82 -20.15 3.87 18.07
N VAL A 83 -19.58 5.07 18.18
CA VAL A 83 -19.83 5.97 19.31
C VAL A 83 -21.10 6.80 19.12
N VAL A 84 -21.28 7.43 17.95
CA VAL A 84 -22.34 8.42 17.72
C VAL A 84 -23.25 8.07 16.54
N GLY A 85 -23.17 6.84 16.00
CA GLY A 85 -23.98 6.40 14.87
C GLY A 85 -23.70 7.24 13.62
N ASP A 86 -24.75 7.71 12.97
CA ASP A 86 -24.62 8.50 11.75
C ASP A 86 -24.63 10.02 12.01
N ALA A 87 -24.29 10.48 13.23
CA ALA A 87 -24.35 11.92 13.57
C ALA A 87 -23.15 12.73 13.05
N ILE A 88 -22.01 12.09 12.79
CA ILE A 88 -20.81 12.68 12.21
C ILE A 88 -20.68 12.20 10.76
N PRO A 89 -20.43 13.08 9.77
CA PRO A 89 -20.20 12.65 8.39
C PRO A 89 -18.89 11.85 8.32
N CYS A 90 -18.83 10.87 7.42
CA CYS A 90 -17.58 10.19 7.14
C CYS A 90 -16.54 11.19 6.61
N VAL A 91 -15.26 10.93 6.91
CA VAL A 91 -14.15 11.68 6.31
C VAL A 91 -14.23 11.60 4.78
N GLU A 92 -14.26 12.76 4.12
CA GLU A 92 -14.38 12.85 2.65
C GLU A 92 -13.01 12.82 1.97
N GLY A 93 -11.98 13.34 2.64
CA GLY A 93 -10.62 13.36 2.10
C GLY A 93 -9.58 13.82 3.11
N GLY A 94 -8.42 14.21 2.60
CA GLY A 94 -7.34 14.77 3.38
C GLY A 94 -6.65 15.91 2.64
N THR A 95 -5.99 16.77 3.40
CA THR A 95 -5.10 17.78 2.85
C THR A 95 -3.94 17.12 2.08
N PRO A 96 -3.32 17.81 1.10
CA PRO A 96 -2.17 17.27 0.38
C PRO A 96 -1.05 16.81 1.32
N ASN A 97 -0.25 15.84 0.87
CA ASN A 97 0.96 15.47 1.61
C ASN A 97 2.09 16.44 1.31
N GLY A 98 2.48 17.18 2.33
CA GLY A 98 3.61 18.07 2.28
C GLY A 98 3.34 19.37 1.53
N THR A 99 4.28 20.28 1.71
CA THR A 99 4.29 21.61 1.12
C THR A 99 5.20 21.64 -0.09
N ILE A 100 4.59 21.77 -1.27
CA ILE A 100 5.30 21.96 -2.53
C ILE A 100 5.83 23.40 -2.63
N ILE A 101 4.93 24.37 -2.41
CA ILE A 101 5.26 25.77 -2.18
C ILE A 101 5.33 25.95 -0.66
N ILE A 102 6.46 26.46 -0.18
CA ILE A 102 6.77 26.63 1.24
C ILE A 102 6.70 28.12 1.57
N SER A 103 5.79 28.51 2.46
CA SER A 103 5.69 29.90 2.91
C SER A 103 6.88 30.29 3.77
N GLN A 104 7.37 31.53 3.60
CA GLN A 104 8.34 32.10 4.53
C GLN A 104 7.61 32.61 5.77
N VAL A 105 8.03 32.14 6.95
CA VAL A 105 7.40 32.49 8.23
C VAL A 105 8.45 32.88 9.26
N THR A 106 8.05 33.67 10.25
CA THR A 106 8.96 34.26 11.26
C THR A 106 8.65 33.86 12.69
N TYR A 107 7.61 33.06 12.92
CA TYR A 107 7.28 32.52 14.25
C TYR A 107 8.21 31.37 14.66
N TYR A 108 8.30 31.08 15.95
CA TYR A 108 9.19 30.06 16.55
C TYR A 108 10.65 30.10 16.06
N PRO A 109 11.34 31.25 16.09
CA PRO A 109 12.73 31.35 15.61
C PRO A 109 13.71 30.44 16.36
N ASN A 110 13.35 30.03 17.58
CA ASN A 110 14.16 29.15 18.43
C ASN A 110 13.76 27.67 18.34
N ASP A 111 12.69 27.34 17.61
CA ASP A 111 12.24 25.97 17.38
C ASP A 111 11.91 25.74 15.89
N PRO A 112 12.94 25.48 15.07
CA PRO A 112 12.76 25.27 13.64
C PRO A 112 11.89 24.05 13.30
N THR A 113 11.77 23.09 14.22
CA THR A 113 10.98 21.88 13.99
C THR A 113 9.50 22.23 14.14
N GLU A 114 9.12 22.87 15.24
CA GLU A 114 7.75 23.35 15.46
C GLU A 114 7.36 24.37 14.38
N GLN A 115 8.25 25.32 14.06
CA GLN A 115 8.05 26.27 12.98
C GLN A 115 7.71 25.57 11.66
N ARG A 116 8.47 24.53 11.31
CA ARG A 116 8.24 23.74 10.10
C ARG A 116 6.89 23.03 10.14
N LEU A 117 6.56 22.36 11.24
CA LEU A 117 5.33 21.58 11.35
C LEU A 117 4.09 22.48 11.25
N VAL A 118 4.08 23.61 11.98
CA VAL A 118 2.99 24.59 11.94
C VAL A 118 2.85 25.18 10.55
N ARG A 119 3.96 25.62 9.95
CA ARG A 119 3.96 26.15 8.58
C ARG A 119 3.43 25.13 7.59
N ASP A 120 3.95 23.90 7.64
CA ASP A 120 3.57 22.86 6.70
C ASP A 120 2.07 22.54 6.81
N ARG A 121 1.54 22.49 8.05
CA ARG A 121 0.11 22.30 8.30
C ARG A 121 -0.75 23.44 7.73
N VAL A 122 -0.38 24.69 7.98
CA VAL A 122 -1.15 25.85 7.47
C VAL A 122 -1.13 25.90 5.95
N ASP A 123 0.04 25.67 5.34
CA ASP A 123 0.19 25.65 3.88
C ASP A 123 -0.59 24.48 3.24
N GLU A 124 -0.65 23.32 3.89
CA GLU A 124 -1.46 22.17 3.44
C GLU A 124 -2.97 22.50 3.42
N ILE A 125 -3.48 23.12 4.49
CA ILE A 125 -4.89 23.55 4.59
C ILE A 125 -5.19 24.58 3.50
N TYR A 126 -4.39 25.64 3.38
CA TYR A 126 -4.62 26.70 2.40
C TYR A 126 -4.55 26.20 0.97
N ARG A 127 -3.57 25.35 0.67
CA ARG A 127 -3.49 24.72 -0.65
C ARG A 127 -4.74 23.93 -0.94
N TRP A 128 -5.22 23.13 0.01
CA TRP A 128 -6.45 22.36 -0.18
C TRP A 128 -7.62 23.29 -0.51
N ILE A 129 -7.77 24.41 0.22
CA ILE A 129 -8.82 25.41 -0.03
C ILE A 129 -8.71 25.98 -1.46
N HIS A 130 -7.50 26.32 -1.91
CA HIS A 130 -7.25 26.93 -3.21
C HIS A 130 -7.43 25.96 -4.39
N THR A 131 -7.15 24.66 -4.20
CA THR A 131 -7.28 23.66 -5.27
C THR A 131 -8.66 23.01 -5.35
N HIS A 132 -9.52 23.19 -4.34
CA HIS A 132 -10.86 22.59 -4.29
C HIS A 132 -11.99 23.63 -4.38
N ILE A 133 -11.74 24.80 -4.97
CA ILE A 133 -12.72 25.90 -5.09
C ILE A 133 -14.06 25.44 -5.70
N THR A 134 -14.04 24.47 -6.63
CA THR A 134 -15.24 24.02 -7.34
C THR A 134 -16.04 22.98 -6.57
N ASP A 135 -15.35 22.13 -5.82
CA ASP A 135 -15.94 20.99 -5.12
C ASP A 135 -16.31 21.36 -3.68
N HIS A 136 -15.59 22.34 -3.11
CA HIS A 136 -15.79 22.89 -1.76
C HIS A 136 -15.73 24.43 -1.75
N PRO A 137 -16.62 25.12 -2.50
CA PRO A 137 -16.64 26.57 -2.58
C PRO A 137 -16.88 27.28 -1.24
N GLU A 138 -17.51 26.60 -0.27
CA GLU A 138 -17.69 27.09 1.09
C GLU A 138 -16.36 27.42 1.78
N ALA A 139 -15.30 26.66 1.51
CA ALA A 139 -14.02 26.83 2.17
C ALA A 139 -13.32 28.12 1.71
N ILE A 140 -13.18 28.32 0.40
CA ILE A 140 -12.61 29.58 -0.12
C ILE A 140 -13.53 30.78 0.15
N GLY A 141 -14.84 30.53 0.32
CA GLY A 141 -15.82 31.50 0.78
C GLY A 141 -15.64 31.95 2.23
N GLY A 142 -14.75 31.30 3.00
CA GLY A 142 -14.46 31.61 4.39
C GLY A 142 -15.34 30.86 5.40
N ARG A 143 -15.97 29.75 5.01
CA ARG A 143 -16.76 28.88 5.91
C ARG A 143 -16.02 27.59 6.17
N TRP A 144 -14.84 27.71 6.78
CA TRP A 144 -14.00 26.58 7.15
C TRP A 144 -13.40 26.79 8.54
N PHE A 145 -13.03 25.70 9.17
CA PHE A 145 -12.56 25.66 10.55
C PHE A 145 -11.53 24.54 10.72
N ALA A 146 -10.44 24.80 11.42
CA ALA A 146 -9.42 23.81 11.73
C ALA A 146 -9.40 23.49 13.23
N ILE A 147 -9.33 22.21 13.56
CA ILE A 147 -9.19 21.69 14.92
C ILE A 147 -7.87 20.93 14.99
N ASP A 148 -6.96 21.40 15.83
CA ASP A 148 -5.59 20.89 15.90
C ASP A 148 -5.02 21.11 17.30
N ASP A 149 -4.08 20.29 17.73
CA ASP A 149 -3.38 20.48 19.00
C ASP A 149 -2.15 21.40 18.85
N MET A 150 -1.66 21.56 17.62
CA MET A 150 -0.61 22.52 17.26
C MET A 150 -1.09 23.97 17.35
N GLN A 151 -0.21 24.92 17.66
CA GLN A 151 -0.57 26.34 17.75
C GLN A 151 -0.57 27.00 16.35
N LEU A 152 -1.62 26.79 15.56
CA LEU A 152 -1.69 27.26 14.17
C LEU A 152 -2.02 28.75 13.99
N ASP A 153 -2.65 29.38 14.98
CA ASP A 153 -3.03 30.82 14.99
C ASP A 153 -1.86 31.80 15.12
N VAL A 154 -0.62 31.32 15.27
CA VAL A 154 0.57 32.16 15.07
C VAL A 154 0.69 32.64 13.62
N ASP A 155 0.05 31.94 12.68
CA ASP A 155 -0.10 32.36 11.30
C ASP A 155 -1.40 33.15 11.14
N ALA A 156 -1.30 34.38 10.64
CA ALA A 156 -2.44 35.29 10.49
C ALA A 156 -3.56 34.72 9.58
N ARG A 157 -3.20 33.79 8.70
CA ARG A 157 -4.14 33.05 7.86
C ARG A 157 -5.15 32.22 8.67
N MET A 158 -4.74 31.72 9.84
CA MET A 158 -5.59 30.88 10.69
C MET A 158 -6.51 31.69 11.61
N ALA A 159 -6.36 33.03 11.64
CA ALA A 159 -7.10 33.91 12.53
C ALA A 159 -8.61 33.79 12.29
N GLY A 160 -9.35 33.49 13.37
CA GLY A 160 -10.80 33.31 13.31
C GLY A 160 -11.27 32.00 12.68
N HIS A 161 -10.36 31.11 12.29
CA HIS A 161 -10.67 29.81 11.68
C HIS A 161 -10.10 28.62 12.45
N PHE A 162 -9.49 28.84 13.62
CA PHE A 162 -8.72 27.82 14.32
C PHE A 162 -9.19 27.61 15.76
N LEU A 163 -9.28 26.34 16.16
CA LEU A 163 -9.47 25.89 17.53
C LEU A 163 -8.31 25.01 17.95
N LYS A 164 -7.58 25.49 18.96
CA LYS A 164 -6.52 24.73 19.59
C LYS A 164 -7.07 23.77 20.65
N THR A 165 -6.62 22.52 20.62
CA THR A 165 -6.79 21.56 21.72
C THR A 165 -5.50 21.39 22.51
N GLU A 166 -5.61 20.84 23.72
CA GLU A 166 -4.44 20.43 24.49
C GLU A 166 -4.12 18.97 24.16
N THR A 167 -2.91 18.68 23.68
CA THR A 167 -2.49 17.36 23.17
C THR A 167 -2.81 16.21 24.14
N GLU A 168 -2.65 16.41 25.45
CA GLU A 168 -2.87 15.37 26.45
C GLU A 168 -4.34 15.16 26.84
N VAL A 169 -5.23 16.09 26.46
CA VAL A 169 -6.63 16.12 26.90
C VAL A 169 -7.58 15.85 25.74
N GLY A 170 -7.27 16.34 24.54
CA GLY A 170 -8.20 16.32 23.41
C GLY A 170 -9.28 17.40 23.51
N LEU A 171 -10.43 17.13 22.88
CA LEU A 171 -11.59 18.02 22.91
C LEU A 171 -12.27 18.06 24.29
N THR A 172 -12.58 19.27 24.72
CA THR A 172 -13.29 19.59 25.98
C THR A 172 -14.58 20.36 25.72
N GLU A 173 -15.44 20.53 26.74
CA GLU A 173 -16.66 21.35 26.63
C GLU A 173 -16.35 22.81 26.30
N ASP A 174 -15.28 23.36 26.85
CA ASP A 174 -14.84 24.73 26.56
C ASP A 174 -14.48 24.88 25.07
N ASN A 175 -13.90 23.84 24.46
CA ASN A 175 -13.64 23.84 23.02
C ASN A 175 -14.93 23.84 22.19
N VAL A 176 -16.00 23.16 22.65
CA VAL A 176 -17.31 23.18 21.97
C VAL A 176 -17.89 24.59 21.96
N GLU A 177 -17.82 25.30 23.08
CA GLU A 177 -18.32 26.68 23.17
C GLU A 177 -17.47 27.65 22.35
N GLN A 178 -16.14 27.51 22.38
CA GLN A 178 -15.26 28.30 21.54
C GLN A 178 -15.51 28.06 20.04
N ALA A 179 -15.68 26.80 19.63
CA ALA A 179 -16.01 26.44 18.26
C ALA A 179 -17.35 27.03 17.82
N ARG A 180 -18.37 27.03 18.69
CA ARG A 180 -19.66 27.68 18.44
C ARG A 180 -19.47 29.18 18.15
N GLY A 181 -18.67 29.86 18.96
CA GLY A 181 -18.33 31.27 18.75
C GLY A 181 -17.68 31.50 17.38
N ILE A 182 -16.67 30.69 17.03
CA ILE A 182 -15.98 30.76 15.74
C ILE A 182 -16.94 30.53 14.57
N ILE A 183 -17.72 29.45 14.60
CA ILE A 183 -18.70 29.12 13.54
C ILE A 183 -19.72 30.24 13.35
N SER A 184 -20.19 30.84 14.44
CA SER A 184 -21.15 31.96 14.39
C SER A 184 -20.59 33.22 13.74
N SER A 185 -19.26 33.36 13.70
CA SER A 185 -18.57 34.50 13.08
C SER A 185 -18.36 34.34 11.57
N PHE A 186 -18.58 33.14 11.02
CA PHE A 186 -18.34 32.89 9.60
C PHE A 186 -19.30 33.66 8.69
N PRO A 187 -18.86 33.99 7.46
CA PRO A 187 -19.69 34.70 6.49
C PRO A 187 -20.98 33.94 6.19
N THR A 188 -22.05 34.68 5.86
CA THR A 188 -23.30 34.05 5.38
C THR A 188 -23.07 33.31 4.06
N LYS A 189 -24.02 32.45 3.70
CA LYS A 189 -24.00 31.72 2.42
C LYS A 189 -23.79 32.64 1.23
N GLU A 190 -24.50 33.77 1.18
CA GLU A 190 -24.48 34.71 0.05
C GLU A 190 -23.08 35.30 -0.13
N VAL A 191 -22.44 35.69 0.96
CA VAL A 191 -21.07 36.21 0.96
C VAL A 191 -20.08 35.13 0.54
N ALA A 192 -20.25 33.89 0.99
CA ALA A 192 -19.41 32.77 0.59
C ALA A 192 -19.53 32.44 -0.91
N VAL A 193 -20.74 32.52 -1.48
CA VAL A 193 -20.97 32.36 -2.93
C VAL A 193 -20.28 33.45 -3.73
N GLU A 194 -20.35 34.71 -3.27
CA GLU A 194 -19.69 35.82 -3.95
C GLU A 194 -18.17 35.67 -3.91
N LYS A 195 -17.60 35.38 -2.74
CA LYS A 195 -16.17 35.16 -2.56
C LYS A 195 -15.64 33.99 -3.39
N SER A 196 -16.35 32.86 -3.44
CA SER A 196 -15.95 31.70 -4.25
C SER A 196 -15.99 31.99 -5.75
N LYS A 197 -16.99 32.73 -6.24
CA LYS A 197 -17.02 33.20 -7.64
C LYS A 197 -15.85 34.13 -7.97
N TYR A 198 -15.51 35.04 -7.06
CA TYR A 198 -14.35 35.90 -7.22
C TYR A 198 -13.05 35.08 -7.28
N ALA A 199 -12.89 34.11 -6.37
CA ALA A 199 -11.71 33.24 -6.33
C ALA A 199 -11.48 32.42 -7.61
N LEU A 200 -12.55 32.03 -8.33
CA LEU A 200 -12.42 31.33 -9.61
C LEU A 200 -11.72 32.15 -10.70
N VAL A 201 -11.80 33.47 -10.62
CA VAL A 201 -11.24 34.40 -11.62
C VAL A 201 -10.04 35.17 -11.07
N ASP A 202 -9.63 34.93 -9.83
CA ASP A 202 -8.46 35.56 -9.22
C ASP A 202 -7.18 35.08 -9.92
N PRO A 203 -6.44 35.96 -10.61
CA PRO A 203 -5.21 35.59 -11.30
C PRO A 203 -4.16 35.02 -10.34
N THR A 204 -4.09 35.51 -9.10
CA THR A 204 -3.10 35.10 -8.11
C THR A 204 -3.28 33.63 -7.72
N LEU A 205 -4.53 33.24 -7.45
CA LEU A 205 -4.87 31.85 -7.13
C LEU A 205 -4.65 30.92 -8.33
N LYS A 206 -4.91 31.42 -9.54
CA LYS A 206 -4.67 30.66 -10.78
C LYS A 206 -3.18 30.46 -11.05
N ASP A 207 -2.36 31.47 -10.81
CA ASP A 207 -0.91 31.37 -10.94
C ASP A 207 -0.32 30.40 -9.91
N GLU A 208 -0.81 30.42 -8.67
CA GLU A 208 -0.43 29.46 -7.63
C GLU A 208 -0.84 28.02 -8.02
N GLU A 209 -2.08 27.83 -8.50
CA GLU A 209 -2.57 26.53 -8.99
C GLU A 209 -1.67 26.00 -10.14
N ILE A 210 -1.31 26.86 -11.09
CA ILE A 210 -0.41 26.52 -12.19
C ILE A 210 0.99 26.12 -11.67
N GLU A 211 1.54 26.85 -10.70
CA GLU A 211 2.83 26.55 -10.10
C GLU A 211 2.82 25.19 -9.39
N ILE A 212 1.79 24.91 -8.59
CA ILE A 212 1.60 23.62 -7.92
C ILE A 212 1.55 22.49 -8.97
N LEU A 213 0.74 22.65 -10.01
CA LEU A 213 0.60 21.65 -11.07
C LEU A 213 1.91 21.41 -11.83
N LYS A 214 2.71 22.46 -12.08
CA LYS A 214 4.04 22.33 -12.69
C LYS A 214 4.96 21.48 -11.83
N ILE A 215 5.05 21.77 -10.53
CA ILE A 215 5.94 21.02 -9.64
C ILE A 215 5.47 19.58 -9.48
N GLN A 216 4.16 19.34 -9.37
CA GLN A 216 3.60 17.98 -9.33
C GLN A 216 3.92 17.20 -10.61
N ARG A 217 3.77 17.82 -11.78
CA ARG A 217 4.14 17.22 -13.06
C ARG A 217 5.62 16.83 -13.07
N ASP A 218 6.50 17.71 -12.59
CA ASP A 218 7.94 17.48 -12.59
C ASP A 218 8.33 16.33 -11.64
N GLN A 219 7.73 16.28 -10.44
CA GLN A 219 7.91 15.15 -9.50
C GLN A 219 7.36 13.82 -10.06
N LEU A 220 6.21 13.85 -10.73
CA LEU A 220 5.67 12.65 -11.38
C LEU A 220 6.57 12.18 -12.52
N GLN A 221 7.13 13.11 -13.31
CA GLN A 221 8.06 12.78 -14.37
C GLN A 221 9.34 12.14 -13.83
N GLU A 222 9.87 12.65 -12.71
CA GLU A 222 11.03 12.04 -12.03
C GLU A 222 10.71 10.61 -11.57
N LYS A 223 9.56 10.39 -10.92
CA LYS A 223 9.10 9.04 -10.52
C LYS A 223 8.94 8.09 -11.71
N VAL A 224 8.41 8.57 -12.83
CA VAL A 224 8.28 7.77 -14.05
C VAL A 224 9.67 7.33 -14.52
N ASN A 225 10.64 8.25 -14.58
CA ASN A 225 12.00 7.94 -14.99
C ASN A 225 12.67 6.91 -14.06
N ASP A 226 12.47 7.02 -12.74
CA ASP A 226 12.99 6.07 -11.75
C ASP A 226 12.35 4.67 -11.88
N LEU A 227 11.04 4.62 -12.12
CA LEU A 227 10.33 3.36 -12.35
C LEU A 227 10.77 2.70 -13.65
N GLU A 228 10.99 3.47 -14.72
CA GLU A 228 11.52 2.96 -15.99
C GLU A 228 12.92 2.37 -15.81
N LYS A 229 13.79 3.04 -15.05
CA LYS A 229 15.12 2.55 -14.71
C LYS A 229 15.05 1.23 -13.93
N THR A 230 14.19 1.17 -12.91
CA THR A 230 13.97 -0.03 -12.10
C THR A 230 13.40 -1.18 -12.93
N LEU A 231 12.46 -0.89 -13.82
CA LEU A 231 11.88 -1.87 -14.74
C LEU A 231 12.93 -2.40 -15.72
N SER A 232 13.84 -1.56 -16.22
CA SER A 232 14.94 -2.00 -17.07
C SER A 232 15.89 -2.93 -16.32
N ALA A 233 16.31 -2.55 -15.12
CA ALA A 233 17.21 -3.35 -14.29
C ALA A 233 16.61 -4.72 -13.94
N THR A 234 15.34 -4.76 -13.54
CA THR A 234 14.64 -6.02 -13.23
C THR A 234 14.46 -6.91 -14.46
N LYS A 235 14.25 -6.34 -15.66
CA LYS A 235 14.21 -7.11 -16.91
C LYS A 235 15.57 -7.74 -17.24
N GLU A 236 16.66 -7.02 -17.04
CA GLU A 236 18.02 -7.54 -17.23
C GLU A 236 18.32 -8.67 -16.24
N GLU A 237 17.96 -8.50 -14.96
CA GLU A 237 18.11 -9.52 -13.93
C GLU A 237 17.31 -10.79 -14.30
N LEU A 238 16.04 -10.65 -14.67
CA LEU A 238 15.21 -11.78 -15.12
C LEU A 238 15.81 -12.50 -16.33
N ALA A 239 16.37 -11.76 -17.29
CA ALA A 239 17.03 -12.35 -18.45
C ALA A 239 18.26 -13.17 -18.04
N SER A 240 19.07 -12.66 -17.11
CA SER A 240 20.24 -13.37 -16.56
C SER A 240 19.85 -14.65 -15.80
N LEU A 241 18.83 -14.58 -14.94
CA LEU A 241 18.31 -15.73 -14.20
C LEU A 241 17.74 -16.79 -15.14
N ALA A 242 17.05 -16.36 -16.20
CA ALA A 242 16.55 -17.27 -17.23
C ALA A 242 17.69 -17.96 -17.99
N ALA A 243 18.80 -17.26 -18.27
CA ALA A 243 19.99 -17.86 -18.88
C ALA A 243 20.64 -18.90 -17.95
N THR A 244 20.88 -18.54 -16.69
CA THR A 244 21.43 -19.45 -15.66
C THR A 244 20.54 -20.68 -15.46
N ARG A 245 19.22 -20.51 -15.43
CA ARG A 245 18.27 -21.63 -15.35
C ARG A 245 18.42 -22.58 -16.53
N ARG A 246 18.51 -22.06 -17.76
CA ARG A 246 18.70 -22.89 -18.97
C ARG A 246 20.02 -23.67 -18.92
N GLU A 247 21.07 -23.07 -18.39
CA GLU A 247 22.37 -23.74 -18.21
C GLU A 247 22.27 -24.87 -17.18
N MET A 248 21.70 -24.60 -16.00
CA MET A 248 21.46 -25.63 -14.98
C MET A 248 20.58 -26.78 -15.49
N GLU A 249 19.54 -26.48 -16.28
CA GLU A 249 18.68 -27.50 -16.89
C GLU A 249 19.47 -28.39 -17.88
N ARG A 250 20.41 -27.82 -18.64
CA ARG A 250 21.31 -28.58 -19.52
C ARG A 250 22.26 -29.47 -18.71
N GLU A 251 22.92 -28.91 -17.70
CA GLU A 251 23.84 -29.66 -16.84
C GLU A 251 23.13 -30.83 -16.13
N LEU A 252 21.91 -30.59 -15.63
CA LEU A 252 21.11 -31.63 -14.98
C LEU A 252 20.76 -32.75 -15.96
N LYS A 253 20.39 -32.40 -17.21
CA LYS A 253 20.14 -33.37 -18.27
C LYS A 253 21.38 -34.19 -18.59
N ASP A 254 22.54 -33.55 -18.72
CA ASP A 254 23.81 -34.22 -19.02
C ASP A 254 24.23 -35.16 -17.88
N ARG A 255 24.15 -34.69 -16.62
CA ARG A 255 24.40 -35.54 -15.43
C ARG A 255 23.44 -36.72 -15.38
N LYS A 256 22.15 -36.51 -15.69
CA LYS A 256 21.17 -37.60 -15.75
C LYS A 256 21.55 -38.63 -16.81
N MET A 257 21.93 -38.19 -18.02
CA MET A 257 22.41 -39.08 -19.08
C MET A 257 23.67 -39.86 -18.67
N GLN A 258 24.63 -39.22 -18.01
CA GLN A 258 25.83 -39.88 -17.49
C GLN A 258 25.50 -40.94 -16.42
N MET A 259 24.59 -40.62 -15.49
CA MET A 259 24.14 -41.58 -14.48
C MET A 259 23.39 -42.76 -15.10
N GLU A 260 22.56 -42.51 -16.11
CA GLU A 260 21.86 -43.56 -16.85
C GLU A 260 22.83 -44.48 -17.61
N ASP A 261 23.84 -43.93 -18.28
CA ASP A 261 24.89 -44.69 -18.97
C ASP A 261 25.73 -45.53 -17.98
N MET A 262 26.17 -44.91 -16.88
CA MET A 262 26.91 -45.63 -15.83
C MET A 262 26.06 -46.76 -15.23
N GLY A 263 24.79 -46.49 -14.93
CA GLY A 263 23.85 -47.48 -14.44
C GLY A 263 23.60 -48.62 -15.44
N TYR A 264 23.55 -48.32 -16.74
CA TYR A 264 23.47 -49.32 -17.81
C TYR A 264 24.73 -50.19 -17.84
N ARG A 265 25.93 -49.60 -17.79
CA ARG A 265 27.20 -50.36 -17.80
C ARG A 265 27.33 -51.29 -16.60
N LEU A 266 26.98 -50.80 -15.40
CA LEU A 266 26.97 -51.61 -14.19
C LEU A 266 25.98 -52.77 -14.30
N ALA A 267 24.76 -52.52 -14.78
CA ALA A 267 23.75 -53.56 -14.99
C ALA A 267 24.20 -54.58 -16.05
N LEU A 268 24.81 -54.14 -17.15
CA LEU A 268 25.35 -55.00 -18.19
C LEU A 268 26.43 -55.94 -17.63
N ALA A 269 27.35 -55.40 -16.83
CA ALA A 269 28.41 -56.18 -16.19
C ALA A 269 27.88 -57.15 -15.12
N GLU A 270 26.85 -56.76 -14.36
CA GLU A 270 26.21 -57.62 -13.36
C GLU A 270 25.42 -58.75 -14.03
N PHE A 271 24.56 -58.43 -14.99
CA PHE A 271 23.67 -59.41 -15.61
C PHE A 271 24.39 -60.35 -16.56
N SER A 272 25.44 -59.90 -17.26
CA SER A 272 26.19 -60.79 -18.16
C SER A 272 26.85 -61.96 -17.42
N LYS A 273 27.18 -61.79 -16.13
CA LYS A 273 27.69 -62.88 -15.27
C LYS A 273 26.64 -63.97 -15.01
N ASN A 274 25.36 -63.60 -14.94
CA ASN A 274 24.28 -64.48 -14.50
C ASN A 274 23.32 -64.89 -15.63
N ASN A 275 23.36 -64.22 -16.79
CA ASN A 275 22.49 -64.46 -17.92
C ASN A 275 23.29 -64.88 -19.16
N LYS A 276 23.23 -66.17 -19.50
CA LYS A 276 23.96 -66.77 -20.64
C LYS A 276 23.58 -66.17 -21.99
N VAL A 277 22.32 -65.76 -22.17
CA VAL A 277 21.82 -65.16 -23.42
C VAL A 277 22.45 -63.78 -23.63
N LEU A 278 22.48 -62.97 -22.57
CA LEU A 278 23.13 -61.65 -22.62
C LEU A 278 24.65 -61.78 -22.86
N ALA A 279 25.31 -62.75 -22.23
CA ALA A 279 26.74 -63.01 -22.45
C ALA A 279 27.04 -63.42 -23.90
N ALA A 280 26.24 -64.31 -24.49
CA ALA A 280 26.38 -64.72 -25.88
C ALA A 280 26.13 -63.56 -26.86
N ALA A 281 25.11 -62.73 -26.59
CA ALA A 281 24.83 -61.55 -27.40
C ALA A 281 25.99 -60.53 -27.37
N LEU A 282 26.63 -60.33 -26.20
CA LEU A 282 27.82 -59.47 -26.09
C LEU A 282 29.02 -59.99 -26.89
N ALA A 283 29.27 -61.31 -26.86
CA ALA A 283 30.33 -61.94 -27.64
C ALA A 283 30.05 -61.88 -29.15
N TYR A 284 28.79 -61.96 -29.56
CA TYR A 284 28.40 -61.77 -30.96
C TYR A 284 28.52 -60.30 -31.40
N ALA A 285 28.23 -59.36 -30.51
CA ALA A 285 28.39 -57.95 -30.83
C ALA A 285 29.84 -57.64 -31.23
N THR A 286 30.86 -58.21 -30.58
CA THR A 286 32.29 -57.92 -30.87
C THR A 286 32.74 -58.36 -32.27
N THR A 287 31.97 -59.21 -32.96
CA THR A 287 32.30 -59.69 -34.32
C THR A 287 31.52 -58.97 -35.42
N THR A 288 30.55 -58.12 -35.08
CA THR A 288 29.70 -57.39 -36.03
C THR A 288 30.12 -55.92 -36.17
N TYR A 289 29.87 -55.33 -37.35
CA TYR A 289 30.24 -53.95 -37.66
C TYR A 289 29.09 -53.20 -38.36
N GLY A 290 29.21 -51.87 -38.43
CA GLY A 290 28.27 -51.03 -39.20
C GLY A 290 26.84 -51.05 -38.68
N LYS A 291 25.86 -51.24 -39.57
CA LYS A 291 24.43 -51.20 -39.24
C LYS A 291 24.01 -52.38 -38.36
N GLU A 292 24.54 -53.57 -38.65
CA GLU A 292 24.24 -54.79 -37.90
C GLU A 292 24.68 -54.67 -36.43
N ARG A 293 25.89 -54.13 -36.20
CA ARG A 293 26.37 -53.85 -34.83
C ARG A 293 25.42 -52.95 -34.05
N LYS A 294 24.88 -51.89 -34.68
CA LYS A 294 23.93 -50.97 -34.05
C LYS A 294 22.63 -51.68 -33.66
N GLU A 295 22.13 -52.57 -34.50
CA GLU A 295 20.92 -53.36 -34.22
C GLU A 295 21.15 -54.37 -33.08
N VAL A 296 22.32 -55.02 -33.04
CA VAL A 296 22.70 -55.92 -31.94
C VAL A 296 22.84 -55.15 -30.63
N ASP A 297 23.53 -54.00 -30.61
CA ASP A 297 23.67 -53.16 -29.42
C ASP A 297 22.32 -52.63 -28.92
N ALA A 298 21.38 -52.33 -29.83
CA ALA A 298 20.01 -51.94 -29.46
C ALA A 298 19.29 -53.09 -28.74
N LYS A 299 19.32 -54.30 -29.30
CA LYS A 299 18.72 -55.50 -28.66
C LYS A 299 19.36 -55.84 -27.32
N ILE A 300 20.67 -55.66 -27.17
CA ILE A 300 21.38 -55.83 -25.89
C ILE A 300 20.88 -54.81 -24.86
N ARG A 301 20.69 -53.54 -25.25
CA ARG A 301 20.12 -52.52 -24.37
C ARG A 301 18.72 -52.88 -23.90
N ASP A 302 17.85 -53.31 -24.81
CA ASP A 302 16.48 -53.72 -24.49
C ASP A 302 16.46 -54.90 -23.52
N LEU A 303 17.30 -55.92 -23.76
CA LEU A 303 17.42 -57.07 -22.87
C LEU A 303 17.88 -56.66 -21.46
N VAL A 304 18.88 -55.78 -21.35
CA VAL A 304 19.33 -55.26 -20.05
C VAL A 304 18.24 -54.47 -19.36
N ALA A 305 17.49 -53.63 -20.08
CA ALA A 305 16.37 -52.87 -19.53
C ALA A 305 15.29 -53.81 -18.95
N LEU A 306 14.91 -54.86 -19.68
CA LEU A 306 13.97 -55.87 -19.20
C LEU A 306 14.48 -56.60 -17.95
N LEU A 307 15.77 -56.95 -17.91
CA LEU A 307 16.38 -57.60 -16.74
C LEU A 307 16.41 -56.66 -15.52
N ARG A 308 16.66 -55.36 -15.70
CA ARG A 308 16.54 -54.36 -14.62
C ARG A 308 15.12 -54.29 -14.09
N SER A 309 14.12 -54.16 -14.98
CA SER A 309 12.70 -54.09 -14.59
C SER A 309 12.26 -55.35 -13.84
N ARG A 310 12.69 -56.53 -14.29
CA ARG A 310 12.42 -57.79 -13.58
C ARG A 310 13.03 -57.79 -12.18
N LYS A 311 14.30 -57.37 -12.04
CA LYS A 311 14.98 -57.31 -10.72
C LYS A 311 14.27 -56.37 -9.75
N GLU A 312 13.80 -55.21 -10.21
CA GLU A 312 13.05 -54.27 -9.38
C GLU A 312 11.66 -54.82 -9.00
N LEU A 313 10.95 -55.47 -9.93
CA LEU A 313 9.69 -56.16 -9.61
C LEU A 313 9.90 -57.26 -8.58
N ASP A 314 10.93 -58.09 -8.73
CA ASP A 314 11.27 -59.13 -7.76
C ASP A 314 11.57 -58.53 -6.38
N LYS A 315 12.26 -57.38 -6.32
CA LYS A 315 12.55 -56.64 -5.08
C LYS A 315 11.27 -56.07 -4.45
N ALA A 316 10.38 -55.48 -5.24
CA ALA A 316 9.11 -54.94 -4.78
C ALA A 316 8.20 -56.05 -4.22
N VAL A 317 8.06 -57.16 -4.94
CA VAL A 317 7.32 -58.34 -4.51
C VAL A 317 7.87 -58.89 -3.19
N ARG A 318 9.20 -59.02 -3.06
CA ARG A 318 9.83 -59.45 -1.81
C ARG A 318 9.58 -58.47 -0.66
N SER A 319 9.58 -57.17 -0.93
CA SER A 319 9.28 -56.15 0.07
C SER A 319 7.83 -56.22 0.55
N GLU A 320 6.87 -56.35 -0.37
CA GLU A 320 5.45 -56.50 -0.04
C GLU A 320 5.17 -57.80 0.72
N MET A 321 5.78 -58.92 0.32
CA MET A 321 5.69 -60.17 1.10
C MET A 321 6.23 -60.01 2.53
N ARG A 322 7.28 -59.22 2.74
CA ARG A 322 7.81 -58.92 4.09
C ARG A 322 6.84 -58.06 4.90
N LYS A 323 6.24 -57.03 4.29
CA LYS A 323 5.23 -56.19 4.94
C LYS A 323 3.99 -57.00 5.34
N MET A 324 3.46 -57.83 4.43
CA MET A 324 2.32 -58.70 4.72
C MET A 324 2.61 -59.66 5.87
N ARG A 325 3.79 -60.30 5.89
CA ARG A 325 4.19 -61.17 7.00
C ARG A 325 4.27 -60.42 8.34
N LYS A 326 4.78 -59.19 8.34
CA LYS A 326 4.86 -58.36 9.55
C LYS A 326 3.47 -57.96 10.06
N ALA A 327 2.58 -57.54 9.16
CA ALA A 327 1.19 -57.21 9.49
C ALA A 327 0.38 -58.42 10.00
N SER A 328 0.65 -59.63 9.50
CA SER A 328 0.05 -60.86 10.02
C SER A 328 0.56 -61.25 11.41
N ILE A 329 1.76 -60.80 11.81
CA ILE A 329 2.31 -61.02 13.15
C ILE A 329 1.80 -59.96 14.14
N GLU A 330 1.54 -58.73 13.70
CA GLU A 330 1.01 -57.64 14.54
C GLU A 330 -0.51 -57.72 14.80
N ASN A 331 -1.26 -58.46 13.98
CA ASN A 331 -2.71 -58.68 14.12
C ASN A 331 -3.09 -60.05 14.72
N ALA A 332 -2.10 -60.85 15.14
CA ALA A 332 -2.29 -62.17 15.76
C ALA A 332 -1.95 -62.11 17.26
#